data_AF-A0A841N3M3-F1
#
_entry.id   AF-A0A841N3M3-F1
#
_cell.length_a   1.000
_cell.length_b   1.000
_cell.length_c   1.000
_cell.angle_alpha   90.00
_cell.angle_beta   90.00
_cell.angle_gamma   90.00
#
_symmetry.space_group_name_H-M   'P 1'
#
loop_
_entity.id
_entity.type
_entity.pdbx_description
1 polymer ?
#
loop_
_entity_poly.entity_id
_entity_poly.type
_entity_poly.pdbx_seq_one_letter_code
_entity_poly.pdbx_strand_id
1 'polypeptide(L)'
;MKELIKESINDLKKSDGFVYVTADGSKIDLHEAAAKGIPVTPVNPKDEVIKKLEAAGLHLTDSKFVNDLNELISMISGSGSSKGKSGKRRSFSDSEKSKIVEEWAKVEATGKKTKAAFAREIGVGYQTFINWLRG
;
A
#
# COMPACT_ATOMS: atom_id res chain seq x y z
N MET A 1 3.10 -22.91 -0.07
CA MET A 1 3.11 -21.43 -0.08
C MET A 1 2.24 -20.84 -1.18
N LYS A 2 2.58 -20.96 -2.48
CA LYS A 2 1.76 -20.40 -3.57
C LYS A 2 0.31 -20.89 -3.57
N GLU A 3 0.11 -22.20 -3.44
CA GLU A 3 -1.23 -22.80 -3.37
C GLU A 3 -1.98 -22.39 -2.10
N LEU A 4 -1.30 -22.32 -0.95
CA LEU A 4 -1.88 -21.89 0.33
C LEU A 4 -2.39 -20.44 0.28
N ILE A 5 -1.65 -19.54 -0.39
CA ILE A 5 -2.09 -18.15 -0.62
C ILE A 5 -3.31 -18.13 -1.54
N LYS A 6 -3.31 -18.92 -2.62
CA LYS A 6 -4.41 -18.98 -3.59
C LYS A 6 -5.69 -19.55 -2.95
N GLU A 7 -5.55 -20.58 -2.13
CA GLU A 7 -6.64 -21.18 -1.35
C GLU A 7 -7.20 -20.17 -0.34
N SER A 8 -6.32 -19.50 0.42
CA SER A 8 -6.71 -18.46 1.39
C SER A 8 -7.46 -17.30 0.73
N ILE A 9 -7.03 -16.85 -0.46
CA ILE A 9 -7.73 -15.82 -1.24
C ILE A 9 -9.11 -16.31 -1.68
N ASN A 10 -9.22 -17.55 -2.13
CA ASN A 10 -10.50 -18.12 -2.56
C ASN A 10 -11.46 -18.28 -1.39
N ASP A 11 -10.97 -18.75 -0.23
CA ASP A 11 -11.76 -18.85 1.00
C ASP A 11 -12.31 -17.48 1.36
N LEU A 12 -11.48 -16.44 1.43
CA LEU A 12 -11.90 -15.07 1.75
C LEU A 12 -12.82 -14.41 0.71
N LYS A 13 -12.71 -14.76 -0.58
CA LYS A 13 -13.56 -14.21 -1.65
C LYS A 13 -14.90 -14.91 -1.80
N LYS A 14 -14.98 -16.20 -1.46
CA LYS A 14 -16.21 -17.00 -1.56
C LYS A 14 -17.10 -16.85 -0.32
N SER A 15 -16.51 -16.46 0.81
CA SER A 15 -17.23 -16.33 2.08
C SER A 15 -17.50 -14.86 2.40
N ASP A 16 -18.56 -14.32 1.80
CA ASP A 16 -19.16 -13.02 2.20
C ASP A 16 -19.90 -13.11 3.57
N GLY A 17 -19.79 -14.23 4.29
CA GLY A 17 -20.45 -14.51 5.56
C GLY A 17 -19.71 -15.52 6.44
N PHE A 18 -20.31 -15.87 7.58
CA PHE A 18 -19.79 -16.86 8.52
C PHE A 18 -19.73 -18.25 7.87
N VAL A 19 -18.63 -18.96 8.10
CA VAL A 19 -18.50 -20.39 7.73
C VAL A 19 -18.93 -21.20 8.94
N TYR A 20 -19.90 -22.10 8.76
CA TYR A 20 -20.39 -22.94 9.84
C TYR A 20 -19.55 -24.21 9.91
N VAL A 21 -19.04 -24.50 11.11
CA VAL A 21 -18.16 -25.64 11.36
C VAL A 21 -18.84 -26.58 12.36
N THR A 22 -18.80 -27.88 12.08
CA THR A 22 -19.29 -28.92 12.99
C THR A 22 -18.32 -29.13 14.15
N ALA A 23 -18.74 -29.88 15.18
CA ALA A 23 -17.87 -30.24 16.32
C ALA A 23 -16.56 -30.93 15.88
N ASP A 24 -16.57 -31.58 14.71
CA ASP A 24 -15.43 -32.30 14.15
C ASP A 24 -14.49 -31.42 13.30
N GLY A 25 -14.73 -30.10 13.25
CA GLY A 25 -13.90 -29.17 12.48
C GLY A 25 -14.20 -29.17 10.98
N SER A 26 -15.26 -29.85 10.53
CA SER A 26 -15.65 -29.89 9.12
C SER A 26 -16.53 -28.70 8.76
N LYS A 27 -16.20 -28.01 7.67
CA LYS A 27 -17.02 -26.94 7.10
C LYS A 27 -18.30 -27.56 6.54
N ILE A 28 -19.46 -27.04 6.93
CA ILE A 28 -20.76 -27.50 6.46
C ILE A 28 -21.66 -26.29 6.17
N ASP A 29 -22.57 -26.43 5.21
CA ASP A 29 -23.59 -25.41 4.98
C ASP A 29 -24.61 -25.43 6.12
N LEU A 30 -25.09 -24.25 6.54
CA LEU A 30 -26.10 -24.11 7.58
C LEU A 30 -27.37 -24.89 7.26
N HIS A 31 -27.77 -24.94 5.99
CA HIS A 31 -28.98 -25.64 5.59
C HIS A 31 -28.83 -27.16 5.69
N GLU A 32 -27.65 -27.66 5.35
CA GLU A 32 -27.33 -29.09 5.43
C GLU A 32 -27.14 -29.56 6.88
N ALA A 33 -26.56 -28.71 7.73
CA ALA A 33 -26.45 -28.97 9.17
C ALA A 33 -27.81 -28.99 9.86
N ALA A 34 -28.71 -28.06 9.52
CA ALA A 34 -30.08 -28.03 10.03
C ALA A 34 -30.88 -29.27 9.61
N ALA A 35 -30.74 -29.70 8.34
CA ALA A 35 -31.39 -30.92 7.84
C ALA A 35 -30.88 -32.20 8.51
N LYS A 36 -29.61 -32.23 8.91
CA LYS A 36 -28.97 -33.39 9.59
C LYS A 36 -29.02 -33.30 11.12
N GLY A 37 -29.55 -32.22 11.69
CA GLY A 37 -29.59 -32.01 13.14
C GLY A 37 -28.20 -31.86 13.78
N ILE A 38 -27.20 -31.42 13.02
CA ILE A 38 -25.81 -31.30 13.49
C ILE A 38 -25.62 -29.91 14.10
N PRO A 39 -25.16 -29.80 15.36
CA PRO A 39 -24.83 -28.50 15.95
C PRO A 39 -23.63 -27.90 15.22
N VAL A 40 -23.80 -26.66 14.76
CA VAL A 40 -22.77 -25.91 14.06
C VAL A 40 -22.44 -24.61 14.77
N THR A 41 -21.18 -24.23 14.71
CA THR A 41 -20.70 -22.96 15.25
C THR A 41 -20.35 -22.03 14.09
N PRO A 42 -20.84 -20.78 14.07
CA PRO A 42 -20.40 -19.79 13.09
C PRO A 42 -18.95 -19.38 13.40
N VAL A 43 -18.06 -19.61 12.45
CA VAL A 43 -16.65 -19.21 12.52
C VAL A 43 -16.38 -18.16 11.46
N ASN A 44 -15.60 -17.15 11.81
CA ASN A 44 -15.16 -16.16 10.85
C ASN A 44 -14.07 -16.76 9.96
N PRO A 45 -14.26 -16.84 8.63
CA PRO A 45 -13.26 -17.37 7.70
C PRO A 45 -11.92 -16.62 7.78
N LYS A 46 -11.93 -15.35 8.19
CA LYS A 46 -10.71 -14.56 8.42
C LYS A 46 -9.83 -15.17 9.50
N ASP A 47 -10.41 -15.61 10.61
CA ASP A 47 -9.65 -16.14 11.74
C ASP A 47 -9.03 -17.50 11.41
N GLU A 48 -9.72 -18.33 10.63
CA GLU A 48 -9.15 -19.59 10.12
C GLU A 48 -7.97 -19.33 9.18
N VAL A 49 -8.13 -18.39 8.24
CA VAL A 49 -7.08 -18.07 7.29
C VAL A 49 -5.87 -17.47 8.00
N ILE A 50 -6.07 -16.60 9.00
CA ILE A 50 -5.00 -16.08 9.85
C ILE A 50 -4.25 -17.22 10.53
N LYS A 51 -4.95 -18.15 11.21
CA LYS A 51 -4.30 -19.30 11.87
C LYS A 51 -3.53 -20.19 10.89
N LYS A 52 -4.09 -20.46 9.70
CA LYS A 52 -3.42 -21.25 8.65
C LYS A 52 -2.16 -20.56 8.14
N LEU A 53 -2.21 -19.24 7.95
CA LEU A 53 -1.06 -18.44 7.50
C LEU A 53 0.01 -18.34 8.59
N GLU A 54 -0.37 -18.12 9.84
CA GLU A 54 0.53 -18.09 10.99
C GLU A 54 1.22 -19.44 11.21
N ALA A 55 0.50 -20.57 11.08
CA ALA A 55 1.10 -21.91 11.13
C ALA A 55 2.12 -22.15 10.01
N ALA A 56 1.98 -21.47 8.87
CA ALA A 56 2.94 -21.48 7.77
C ALA A 56 4.07 -20.43 7.95
N GLY A 57 4.13 -19.72 9.08
CA GLY A 57 5.11 -18.68 9.38
C GLY A 57 4.82 -17.31 8.77
N LEU A 58 3.63 -17.12 8.18
CA LEU A 58 3.19 -15.83 7.62
C LEU A 58 2.32 -15.10 8.65
N HIS A 59 2.97 -14.34 9.52
CA HIS A 59 2.30 -13.51 10.52
C HIS A 59 1.78 -12.21 9.90
N LEU A 60 0.77 -12.32 9.03
CA LEU A 60 0.19 -11.15 8.35
C LEU A 60 -0.59 -10.20 9.30
N THR A 61 -0.79 -10.60 10.56
CA THR A 61 -1.31 -9.80 11.66
C THR A 61 -0.24 -8.88 12.27
N ASP A 62 1.05 -9.22 12.15
CA ASP A 62 2.15 -8.41 12.63
C ASP A 62 2.52 -7.34 11.58
N SER A 63 2.16 -6.10 11.90
CA SER A 63 2.46 -4.93 11.07
C SER A 63 3.95 -4.77 10.72
N LYS A 64 4.86 -5.18 11.61
CA LYS A 64 6.31 -5.08 11.38
C LYS A 64 6.75 -6.14 10.36
N PHE A 65 6.33 -7.39 10.56
CA PHE A 65 6.59 -8.47 9.61
C PHE A 65 6.06 -8.15 8.21
N VAL A 66 4.85 -7.60 8.11
CA VAL A 66 4.26 -7.21 6.82
C VAL A 66 5.07 -6.10 6.14
N ASN A 67 5.58 -5.11 6.90
CA ASN A 67 6.43 -4.07 6.35
C ASN A 67 7.76 -4.64 5.84
N ASP A 68 8.42 -5.48 6.63
CA ASP A 68 9.69 -6.12 6.26
C ASP A 68 9.50 -7.03 5.02
N LEU A 69 8.40 -7.78 4.94
CA LEU A 69 8.05 -8.62 3.80
C LEU A 69 7.79 -7.78 2.54
N ASN A 70 7.08 -6.67 2.66
CA ASN A 70 6.85 -5.75 1.54
C ASN A 70 8.15 -5.10 1.05
N GLU A 71 9.04 -4.75 1.97
CA GLU A 71 10.37 -4.22 1.64
C GLU A 71 11.22 -5.27 0.91
N LEU A 72 11.23 -6.51 1.39
CA LEU A 72 11.90 -7.64 0.72
C LEU A 72 11.35 -7.87 -0.69
N ILE A 73 10.03 -7.92 -0.84
CA ILE A 73 9.37 -8.05 -2.15
C ILE A 73 9.78 -6.88 -3.05
N SER A 74 9.84 -5.66 -2.52
CA SER A 74 10.24 -4.47 -3.28
C SER A 74 11.69 -4.55 -3.77
N MET A 75 12.61 -4.98 -2.90
CA MET A 75 14.02 -5.17 -3.24
C MET A 75 14.23 -6.27 -4.29
N ILE A 76 13.53 -7.40 -4.17
CA ILE A 76 13.67 -8.54 -5.09
C ILE A 76 13.00 -8.29 -6.44
N SER A 77 11.80 -7.70 -6.43
CA SER A 77 11.03 -7.45 -7.66
C SER A 77 11.56 -6.28 -8.50
N GLY A 78 12.59 -5.58 -8.01
CA GLY A 78 13.08 -4.35 -8.67
C GLY A 78 12.06 -3.21 -8.66
N SER A 79 10.93 -3.36 -7.94
CA SER A 79 9.99 -2.26 -7.70
C SER A 79 10.49 -1.26 -6.65
N GLY A 80 11.72 -1.45 -6.17
CA GLY A 80 12.51 -0.56 -5.33
C GLY A 80 12.88 0.75 -6.02
N SER A 81 11.88 1.57 -6.31
CA SER A 81 12.02 3.02 -6.28
C SER A 81 10.69 3.65 -5.88
N SER A 82 10.64 4.09 -4.63
CA SER A 82 9.71 5.09 -4.08
C SER A 82 8.25 4.69 -3.84
N LYS A 83 7.95 4.20 -2.63
CA LYS A 83 6.71 4.62 -1.96
C LYS A 83 6.83 4.67 -0.44
N GLY A 84 7.83 5.41 0.03
CA GLY A 84 7.72 6.11 1.31
C GLY A 84 6.58 7.12 1.20
N LYS A 85 5.38 6.69 1.58
CA LYS A 85 4.16 7.50 1.61
C LYS A 85 4.15 8.32 2.91
N SER A 86 5.11 9.24 2.99
CA SER A 86 5.17 10.31 3.99
C SER A 86 6.03 11.43 3.41
N GLY A 87 5.39 12.32 2.63
CA GLY A 87 5.90 13.65 2.30
C GLY A 87 7.35 13.73 1.83
N LYS A 88 7.77 12.97 0.81
CA LYS A 88 9.07 13.21 0.18
C LYS A 88 8.97 14.50 -0.62
N ARG A 89 9.32 15.62 0.03
CA ARG A 89 9.58 16.91 -0.64
C ARG A 89 10.44 16.60 -1.86
N ARG A 90 9.95 16.94 -3.05
CA ARG A 90 10.69 16.78 -4.30
C ARG A 90 12.06 17.44 -4.10
N SER A 91 13.10 16.62 -4.04
CA SER A 91 14.47 17.12 -3.91
C SER A 91 14.94 17.44 -5.32
N PHE A 92 15.34 18.68 -5.54
CA PHE A 92 15.89 19.14 -6.81
C PHE A 92 17.41 19.05 -6.73
N SER A 93 18.01 18.38 -7.70
CA SER A 93 19.45 18.39 -7.92
C SER A 93 19.92 19.78 -8.36
N ASP A 94 21.20 20.11 -8.18
CA ASP A 94 21.72 21.45 -8.52
C ASP A 94 21.58 21.77 -10.01
N SER A 95 21.65 20.78 -10.89
CA SER A 95 21.43 20.95 -12.33
C SER A 95 19.97 21.29 -12.68
N GLU A 96 18.99 20.76 -11.94
CA GLU A 96 17.58 21.12 -12.10
C GLU A 96 17.30 22.52 -11.57
N LYS A 97 17.92 22.92 -10.45
CA LYS A 97 17.81 24.28 -9.91
C LYS A 97 18.30 25.31 -10.93
N SER A 98 19.47 25.10 -11.55
CA SER A 98 20.01 26.02 -12.55
C SER A 98 19.07 26.19 -13.75
N LYS A 99 18.50 25.09 -14.27
CA LYS A 99 17.52 25.15 -15.36
C LYS A 99 16.26 25.94 -14.97
N ILE A 100 15.75 25.73 -13.76
CA ILE A 100 14.55 26.42 -13.26
C ILE A 100 14.82 27.92 -13.10
N VAL A 101 16.00 28.31 -12.64
CA VAL A 101 16.40 29.72 -12.51
C VAL A 101 16.61 30.38 -13.88
N GLU A 102 17.19 29.67 -14.86
CA GLU A 102 17.32 30.15 -16.23
C GLU A 102 15.96 30.33 -16.92
N GLU A 103 15.04 29.38 -16.74
CA GLU A 103 13.66 29.50 -17.22
C GLU A 103 12.94 30.68 -16.55
N TRP A 104 13.14 30.88 -15.26
CA TRP A 104 12.62 32.05 -14.56
C TRP A 104 13.13 33.35 -15.18
N ALA A 105 14.43 33.48 -15.47
CA ALA A 105 14.99 34.68 -16.08
C ALA A 105 14.34 35.02 -17.43
N LYS A 106 14.00 33.99 -18.23
CA LYS A 106 13.26 34.16 -19.50
C LYS A 106 11.80 34.57 -19.27
N VAL A 107 11.15 34.00 -18.25
CA VAL A 107 9.76 34.31 -17.89
C VAL A 107 9.64 35.71 -17.27
N GLU A 108 10.64 36.15 -16.50
CA GLU A 108 10.74 37.49 -15.93
C GLU A 108 10.95 38.54 -17.03
N ALA A 109 11.84 38.27 -18.00
CA ALA A 109 12.07 39.15 -19.15
C ALA A 109 10.81 39.32 -20.03
N THR A 110 9.93 38.32 -20.07
CA THR A 110 8.65 38.40 -20.80
C THR A 110 7.50 38.96 -19.97
N GLY A 111 7.68 39.12 -18.65
CA GLY A 111 6.67 39.66 -17.73
C GLY A 111 5.41 38.81 -17.58
N LYS A 112 5.41 37.57 -18.07
CA LYS A 112 4.17 36.77 -18.24
C LYS A 112 3.68 36.11 -16.95
N LYS A 113 4.53 35.92 -15.94
CA LYS A 113 4.17 35.21 -14.69
C LYS A 113 4.85 35.83 -13.47
N THR A 114 4.17 35.74 -12.32
CA THR A 114 4.74 36.13 -11.03
C THR A 114 5.60 35.00 -10.45
N LYS A 115 6.58 35.34 -9.59
CA LYS A 115 7.46 34.37 -8.89
C LYS A 115 6.67 33.30 -8.15
N ALA A 116 5.51 33.66 -7.59
CA ALA A 116 4.62 32.74 -6.89
C ALA A 116 3.89 31.77 -7.82
N ALA A 117 3.43 32.24 -8.99
CA ALA A 117 2.76 31.40 -9.98
C ALA A 117 3.73 30.38 -10.57
N PHE A 118 4.94 30.81 -10.91
CA PHE A 118 5.99 29.94 -11.46
C PHE A 118 6.46 28.87 -10.46
N ALA A 119 6.68 29.25 -9.19
CA ALA A 119 7.05 28.29 -8.15
C ALA A 119 5.98 27.19 -7.96
N ARG A 120 4.70 27.57 -7.96
CA ARG A 120 3.57 26.62 -7.86
C ARG A 120 3.50 25.67 -9.05
N GLU A 121 3.72 26.17 -10.26
CA GLU A 121 3.70 25.37 -11.49
C GLU A 121 4.78 24.29 -11.51
N ILE A 122 5.96 24.59 -10.96
CA ILE A 122 7.09 23.65 -10.88
C ILE A 122 6.96 22.72 -9.65
N GLY A 123 6.01 23.02 -8.75
CA GLY A 123 5.83 22.28 -7.51
C GLY A 123 6.91 22.57 -6.47
N VAL A 124 7.53 23.76 -6.54
CA VAL A 124 8.52 24.26 -5.58
C VAL A 124 7.81 25.20 -4.61
N GLY A 125 8.11 25.08 -3.32
CA GLY A 125 7.63 26.06 -2.34
C GLY A 125 8.17 27.45 -2.65
N TYR A 126 7.33 28.48 -2.61
CA TYR A 126 7.71 29.85 -2.96
C TYR A 126 8.98 30.32 -2.22
N GLN A 127 9.08 30.03 -0.92
CA GLN A 127 10.26 30.38 -0.12
C GLN A 127 11.54 29.69 -0.61
N THR A 128 11.44 28.42 -1.01
CA THR A 128 12.56 27.66 -1.57
C THR A 128 13.01 28.27 -2.90
N PHE A 129 12.06 28.62 -3.76
CA PHE A 129 12.34 29.24 -5.05
C PHE A 129 13.00 30.62 -4.91
N ILE A 130 12.52 31.46 -3.99
CA ILE A 130 13.16 32.76 -3.70
C ILE A 130 14.60 32.59 -3.19
N ASN A 131 14.85 31.56 -2.36
CA ASN A 131 16.20 31.28 -1.89
C ASN A 131 17.14 30.84 -3.03
N TRP A 132 16.63 30.16 -4.06
CA TRP A 132 17.42 29.81 -5.25
C TRP A 132 17.72 31.01 -6.16
N LEU A 133 16.90 32.07 -6.13
CA LEU A 133 17.15 33.29 -6.88
C LEU A 133 18.13 34.25 -6.18
N ARG A 134 18.36 34.05 -4.88
CA ARG A 134 19.24 34.90 -4.06
C ARG A 134 20.65 34.31 -3.90
N GLY A 135 20.79 32.99 -4.00
CA GLY A 135 22.07 32.28 -4.01
C GLY A 135 22.58 32.07 -5.43
#